data_AF-A0A8C9XL55-F1
#
_entry.id   AF-A0A8C9XL55-F1
#
_cell.length_a   1.000
_cell.length_b   1.000
_cell.length_c   1.000
_cell.angle_alpha   90.00
_cell.angle_beta   90.00
_cell.angle_gamma   90.00
#
_symmetry.space_group_name_H-M   'P 1'
#
loop_
_entity.id
_entity.type
_entity.pdbx_description
1 polymer ?
#
loop_
_entity_poly.entity_id
_entity_poly.type
_entity_poly.pdbx_seq_one_letter_code
_entity_poly.pdbx_strand_id
1 'polypeptide(L)'
;FRRQGAETDLVLRTLFGPEWRRHALLVFTHADRLKEAGLQTSVYLTQTSDWLRALAEQVEGGVTFLDNSRDWPSVRGRLLRERLLRLSARNHHATLAVRTGTTH
;
A
#
# COMPACT_ATOMS: atom_id res chain seq x y z
N PHE A 1 -5.35 -14.26 13.98
CA PHE A 1 -5.57 -13.98 12.54
C PHE A 1 -6.53 -12.81 12.28
N ARG A 2 -7.80 -12.82 12.71
CA ARG A 2 -8.72 -11.65 12.58
C ARG A 2 -8.29 -10.38 13.33
N ARG A 3 -7.53 -10.52 14.42
CA ARG A 3 -7.08 -9.41 15.28
C ARG A 3 -6.15 -8.41 14.55
N GLN A 4 -5.16 -8.90 13.79
CA GLN A 4 -4.16 -8.05 13.12
C GLN A 4 -4.77 -7.08 12.10
N GLY A 5 -5.72 -7.57 11.30
CA GLY A 5 -6.40 -6.75 10.28
C GLY A 5 -7.29 -5.67 10.87
N ALA A 6 -8.08 -6.04 11.89
CA ALA A 6 -8.94 -5.09 12.58
C ALA A 6 -8.13 -4.02 13.33
N GLU A 7 -7.03 -4.41 13.95
CA GLU A 7 -6.11 -3.49 14.62
C GLU A 7 -5.42 -2.54 13.64
N THR A 8 -4.95 -3.07 12.51
CA THR A 8 -4.31 -2.24 11.45
C THR A 8 -5.30 -1.24 10.88
N ASP A 9 -6.53 -1.65 10.56
CA ASP A 9 -7.54 -0.72 10.05
C ASP A 9 -7.91 0.34 11.09
N LEU A 10 -8.10 -0.06 12.35
CA LEU A 10 -8.40 0.87 13.43
C LEU A 10 -7.29 1.92 13.56
N VAL A 11 -6.03 1.50 13.62
CA VAL A 11 -4.87 2.40 13.71
C VAL A 11 -4.83 3.37 12.53
N LEU A 12 -4.99 2.88 11.29
CA LEU A 12 -4.96 3.73 10.10
C LEU A 12 -6.12 4.73 10.08
N ARG A 13 -7.33 4.30 10.46
CA ARG A 13 -8.49 5.20 10.59
C ARG A 13 -8.29 6.23 11.70
N THR A 14 -7.69 5.85 12.82
CA THR A 14 -7.42 6.76 13.93
C THR A 14 -6.39 7.82 13.54
N LEU A 15 -5.34 7.44 12.81
CA LEU A 15 -4.25 8.34 12.42
C LEU A 15 -4.60 9.24 11.25
N PHE A 16 -5.27 8.69 10.22
CA PHE A 16 -5.46 9.34 8.92
C PHE A 16 -6.94 9.64 8.60
N GLY A 17 -7.85 9.30 9.50
CA GLY A 17 -9.29 9.47 9.28
C GLY A 17 -9.93 8.36 8.44
N PRO A 18 -11.27 8.35 8.32
CA PRO A 18 -12.01 7.27 7.65
C PRO A 18 -11.70 7.15 6.14
N GLU A 19 -11.31 8.25 5.51
CA GLU A 19 -11.04 8.33 4.06
C GLU A 19 -9.63 7.86 3.66
N TRP A 20 -8.81 7.40 4.61
CA TRP A 20 -7.39 7.07 4.37
C TRP A 20 -7.15 6.14 3.18
N ARG A 21 -8.08 5.19 2.94
CA ARG A 21 -8.03 4.22 1.84
C ARG A 21 -7.99 4.86 0.46
N ARG A 22 -8.67 6.00 0.29
CA ARG A 22 -8.72 6.75 -0.96
C ARG A 22 -7.34 7.29 -1.33
N HIS A 23 -6.53 7.61 -0.33
CA HIS A 23 -5.21 8.21 -0.47
C HIS A 23 -4.06 7.20 -0.37
N ALA A 24 -4.36 5.91 -0.20
CA ALA A 24 -3.36 4.88 0.05
C ALA A 24 -3.05 4.06 -1.20
N LEU A 25 -1.79 3.64 -1.31
CA LEU A 25 -1.34 2.56 -2.19
C LEU A 25 -0.48 1.60 -1.38
N LEU A 26 -0.51 0.31 -1.71
CA LEU A 26 0.28 -0.70 -1.00
C LEU A 26 1.52 -1.07 -1.82
N VAL A 27 2.69 -1.00 -1.18
CA VAL A 27 3.97 -1.34 -1.79
C VAL A 27 4.54 -2.58 -1.11
N PHE A 28 4.62 -3.68 -1.86
CA PHE A 28 5.36 -4.87 -1.44
C PHE A 28 6.80 -4.75 -1.93
N THR A 29 7.73 -4.63 -1.00
CA THR A 29 9.17 -4.65 -1.27
C THR A 29 9.67 -6.08 -1.44
N HIS A 30 10.91 -6.21 -1.91
CA HIS A 30 11.59 -7.51 -2.07
C HIS A 30 10.89 -8.49 -3.02
N ALA A 31 10.28 -7.99 -4.10
CA ALA A 31 9.66 -8.83 -5.13
C ALA A 31 10.67 -9.73 -5.87
N ASP A 32 11.97 -9.42 -5.78
CA ASP A 32 13.08 -10.32 -6.12
C ASP A 32 12.95 -11.68 -5.42
N ARG A 33 12.62 -11.68 -4.12
CA ARG A 33 12.47 -12.92 -3.33
C ARG A 33 11.30 -13.79 -3.79
N LEU A 34 10.22 -13.16 -4.25
CA LEU A 34 9.10 -13.89 -4.84
C LEU A 34 9.55 -14.61 -6.12
N LYS A 35 10.34 -13.94 -6.98
CA LYS A 35 10.87 -14.55 -8.20
C LYS A 35 11.86 -15.68 -7.91
N GLU A 36 12.76 -15.48 -6.95
CA GLU A 36 13.71 -16.49 -6.50
C GLU A 36 12.99 -17.75 -5.98
N ALA A 37 11.87 -17.56 -5.30
CA ALA A 37 10.99 -18.64 -4.84
C ALA A 37 10.09 -19.22 -5.95
N GLY A 38 10.19 -18.76 -7.20
CA GLY A 38 9.34 -19.20 -8.31
C GLY A 38 7.88 -18.73 -8.21
N LEU A 39 7.58 -17.77 -7.34
CA LEU A 39 6.23 -17.30 -7.06
C LEU A 39 5.90 -16.03 -7.84
N GLN A 40 4.78 -16.06 -8.58
CA GLN A 40 4.27 -14.85 -9.23
C GLN A 40 3.56 -13.93 -8.23
N THR A 41 3.65 -12.62 -8.45
CA THR A 41 3.06 -11.61 -7.57
C THR A 41 1.53 -11.70 -7.47
N SER A 42 0.86 -12.10 -8.56
CA SER A 42 -0.59 -12.36 -8.58
C SER A 42 -0.97 -13.52 -7.66
N VAL A 43 -0.17 -14.59 -7.67
CA VAL A 43 -0.37 -15.77 -6.82
C VAL A 43 -0.03 -15.46 -5.36
N TYR A 44 0.97 -14.61 -5.11
CA TYR A 44 1.29 -14.19 -3.74
C TYR A 44 0.11 -13.53 -3.03
N LEU A 45 -0.65 -12.66 -3.72
CA LEU A 45 -1.83 -12.00 -3.12
C LEU A 45 -2.99 -12.96 -2.86
N THR A 46 -3.12 -14.06 -3.61
CA THR A 46 -4.17 -15.06 -3.35
C THR A 46 -3.81 -16.01 -2.22
N GLN A 47 -2.51 -16.15 -1.92
CA GLN A 47 -1.98 -17.03 -0.86
C GLN A 47 -1.64 -16.30 0.44
N THR A 48 -1.67 -14.96 0.45
CA THR A 48 -1.40 -14.18 1.65
C THR A 48 -2.54 -14.27 2.67
N SER A 49 -2.27 -13.83 3.89
CA SER A 49 -3.28 -13.78 4.95
C SER A 49 -4.50 -12.96 4.55
N ASP A 50 -5.68 -13.39 4.99
CA ASP A 50 -6.97 -12.74 4.65
C ASP A 50 -6.99 -11.24 4.91
N TRP A 51 -6.34 -10.78 5.99
CA TRP A 51 -6.30 -9.35 6.32
C TRP A 51 -5.47 -8.55 5.31
N LEU A 52 -4.35 -9.08 4.85
CA LEU A 52 -3.46 -8.40 3.91
C LEU A 52 -4.10 -8.39 2.51
N ARG A 53 -4.80 -9.46 2.15
CA ARG A 53 -5.62 -9.51 0.94
C ARG A 53 -6.75 -8.47 0.99
N ALA A 54 -7.51 -8.43 2.10
CA ALA A 54 -8.56 -7.43 2.28
C ALA A 54 -8.01 -5.99 2.26
N LEU A 55 -6.84 -5.76 2.87
CA LEU A 55 -6.16 -4.47 2.83
C LEU A 55 -5.79 -4.08 1.39
N ALA A 56 -5.22 -5.01 0.62
CA ALA A 56 -4.84 -4.81 -0.78
C ALA A 56 -6.05 -4.49 -1.68
N GLU A 57 -7.21 -5.08 -1.40
CA GLU A 57 -8.47 -4.82 -2.12
C GLU A 57 -9.10 -3.46 -1.74
N GLN A 58 -8.85 -2.98 -0.52
CA GLN A 58 -9.47 -1.76 0.00
C GLN A 58 -8.73 -0.46 -0.36
N VAL A 59 -7.42 -0.52 -0.65
CA VAL A 59 -6.64 0.68 -1.00
C VAL A 59 -6.88 1.09 -2.44
N GLU A 60 -7.33 2.33 -2.67
CA GLU A 60 -7.72 2.72 -4.02
C GLU A 60 -6.52 2.91 -4.96
N GLY A 61 -5.35 3.26 -4.42
CA GLY A 61 -4.10 3.33 -5.18
C GLY A 61 -3.59 1.98 -5.68
N GLY A 62 -4.23 0.89 -5.25
CA GLY A 62 -3.89 -0.48 -5.62
C GLY A 62 -2.55 -0.93 -5.08
N VAL A 63 -2.06 -2.04 -5.64
CA VAL A 63 -0.86 -2.74 -5.19
C VAL A 63 0.28 -2.61 -6.20
N THR A 64 1.50 -2.36 -5.69
CA THR A 64 2.74 -2.34 -6.47
C THR A 64 3.78 -3.25 -5.83
N PHE A 65 4.51 -4.01 -6.67
CA PHE A 65 5.62 -4.86 -6.24
C PHE A 65 6.96 -4.27 -6.69
N LEU A 66 7.89 -4.08 -5.75
CA LEU A 66 9.21 -3.53 -5.99
C LEU A 66 10.28 -4.62 -5.89
N ASP A 67 11.05 -4.73 -6.96
CA ASP A 67 12.22 -5.61 -7.06
C ASP A 67 13.42 -4.82 -6.56
N ASN A 68 13.96 -5.22 -5.41
CA ASN A 68 15.01 -4.47 -4.72
C ASN A 68 16.42 -4.86 -5.18
N SER A 69 16.53 -5.85 -6.08
CA SER A 69 17.82 -6.32 -6.64
C SER A 69 18.30 -5.51 -7.85
N ARG A 70 17.47 -4.56 -8.34
CA ARG A 70 17.74 -3.76 -9.54
C ARG A 70 17.99 -2.30 -9.19
N ASP A 71 18.71 -1.58 -10.06
CA ASP A 71 18.96 -0.14 -9.92
C ASP A 71 17.65 0.65 -9.80
N TRP A 72 17.36 1.04 -8.56
CA TRP A 72 16.33 1.98 -8.17
C TRP A 72 16.98 3.37 -8.13
N PRO A 73 16.71 4.28 -9.09
CA PRO A 73 15.42 5.01 -9.15
C PRO A 73 14.86 5.26 -10.57
N SER A 74 15.56 4.94 -11.65
CA SER A 74 15.32 5.54 -12.99
C SER A 74 14.08 5.00 -13.70
N VAL A 75 13.85 3.69 -13.65
CA VAL A 75 12.77 3.02 -14.41
C VAL A 75 11.56 2.72 -13.52
N ARG A 76 11.78 2.11 -12.34
CA ARG A 76 10.66 1.75 -11.45
C ARG A 76 10.21 2.87 -10.53
N GLY A 77 11.10 3.81 -10.17
CA GLY A 77 10.71 5.02 -9.45
C GLY A 77 9.70 5.85 -10.24
N ARG A 78 9.84 5.89 -11.59
CA ARG A 78 8.89 6.55 -12.48
C ARG A 78 7.50 5.95 -12.40
N LEU A 79 7.37 4.62 -12.51
CA LEU A 79 6.07 3.95 -12.44
C LEU A 79 5.36 4.17 -11.10
N LEU A 80 6.10 4.10 -9.99
CA LEU A 80 5.53 4.39 -8.67
C LEU A 80 5.09 5.85 -8.55
N ARG A 81 5.93 6.79 -9.02
CA ARG A 81 5.60 8.23 -9.07
C ARG A 81 4.34 8.48 -9.90
N GLU A 82 4.24 7.90 -11.09
CA GLU A 82 3.06 8.06 -11.95
C GLU A 82 1.79 7.50 -11.29
N ARG A 83 1.88 6.36 -10.59
CA ARG A 83 0.74 5.82 -9.82
C ARG A 83 0.34 6.76 -8.70
N LEU A 84 1.30 7.30 -7.94
CA LEU A 84 1.05 8.29 -6.88
C LEU A 84 0.41 9.57 -7.44
N LEU A 85 0.89 10.08 -8.58
CA LEU A 85 0.31 11.27 -9.22
C LEU A 85 -1.13 11.02 -9.69
N ARG A 86 -1.41 9.86 -10.30
CA ARG A 86 -2.79 9.48 -10.67
C ARG A 86 -3.71 9.35 -9.46
N LEU A 87 -3.21 8.75 -8.38
CA LEU A 87 -3.95 8.65 -7.11
C LEU A 87 -4.27 10.04 -6.55
N SER A 88 -3.26 10.92 -6.48
CA SER A 88 -3.42 12.29 -6.02
C SER A 88 -4.45 13.06 -6.86
N ALA A 89 -4.38 12.96 -8.19
CA ALA A 89 -5.33 13.60 -9.10
C ALA A 89 -6.76 13.07 -8.92
N ARG A 90 -6.94 11.74 -8.77
CA ARG A 90 -8.25 11.13 -8.53
C ARG A 90 -8.87 11.59 -7.20
N ASN A 91 -8.05 11.92 -6.22
CA ASN A 91 -8.50 12.47 -4.95
C ASN A 91 -8.59 14.01 -4.97
N HIS A 92 -8.57 14.65 -6.14
CA HIS A 92 -8.58 16.11 -6.29
C HIS A 92 -7.47 16.81 -5.50
N HIS A 93 -6.33 16.13 -5.32
CA HIS A 93 -5.22 16.59 -4.49
C HIS A 93 -5.61 16.89 -3.03
N ALA A 94 -6.72 16.31 -2.55
CA ALA A 94 -7.17 16.47 -1.17
C ALA A 94 -6.12 15.93 -0.19
N THR A 95 -6.00 16.61 0.94
CA THR A 95 -5.06 16.27 2.01
C THR A 95 -5.73 15.36 3.03
N LEU A 96 -4.94 14.43 3.60
CA LEU A 96 -5.36 13.68 4.77
C LEU A 96 -5.04 14.49 6.02
N ALA A 97 -6.02 14.64 6.91
CA ALA A 97 -5.78 15.16 8.25
C ALA A 97 -4.99 14.12 9.04
N VAL A 98 -3.73 14.41 9.34
CA VAL A 98 -2.89 13.55 10.19
C VAL A 98 -3.09 13.98 11.63
N ARG A 99 -3.61 13.09 12.46
CA ARG A 99 -3.69 13.34 13.91
C ARG A 99 -2.31 13.12 14.51
N THR A 100 -1.48 14.15 14.52
CA THR A 100 -0.27 14.17 15.36
C THR A 100 -0.73 14.38 16.79
N GLY A 101 -0.43 13.43 17.69
CA GLY A 101 -0.77 13.55 19.10
C GLY A 101 -0.01 14.71 19.77
N THR A 102 -0.48 15.93 19.60
CA THR A 102 -0.19 17.04 20.51
C THR A 102 -1.34 17.10 21.49
N THR A 103 -1.30 16.21 22.48
CA THR A 103 -1.89 16.52 23.78
C THR A 103 -1.12 17.70 24.36
N HIS A 104 -1.85 18.76 24.67
CA HIS A 104 -1.41 19.89 25.48
C HIS A 104 -0.75 19.45 26.78
#